data_AF-A0A7K0NII1-F1
#
_entry.id   AF-A0A7K0NII1-F1
#
_cell.length_a   1.000
_cell.length_b   1.000
_cell.length_c   1.000
_cell.angle_alpha   90.00
_cell.angle_beta   90.00
_cell.angle_gamma   90.00
#
_symmetry.space_group_name_H-M   'P 1'
#
loop_
_entity.id
_entity.type
_entity.pdbx_description
1 polymer ?
#
loop_
_entity_poly.entity_id
_entity_poly.type
_entity_poly.pdbx_seq_one_letter_code
_entity_poly.pdbx_strand_id
1 'polypeptide(L)'
;MNKLAVILFSSVLVFSQTPFAAAEVPASFAFTGSGYGHGVGMSQIGAKAKAVAGESATAILTYYYKDVVVAPVVDTHTIRVNIGTALKTFSVSTTQLNSKIDVFVGDVPAAVTAVPALTISPQTAAIFAVEGNTVAIGAVKGRVLTVRWGAPNTILTFFGPGKPVRYKYGQIQVKVVRGALEVTNSLSIHDEYLWGISEVSSAWPAAVLEAQAIAARSYALAKIGSIRSVCDCHVYSHIGDQNFVGFSKEAEPKIGKLWKAAVQRTNVDTSTSLAVLHQGKPIQAFYSSSSGGATQTTFDAWGQATPYTQSVADPAGLDPKLNPRFAQWKASATQEILAKAFLLADIVTLEIISRNSAGAVTYIKGTSSNGSTKLLRGDTFRSRAKIPSPYFNLG
;
A
#
# COMPACT_ATOMS: atom_id res chain seq x y z
N MET A 1 -59.85 77.30 22.83
CA MET A 1 -59.17 76.03 23.21
C MET A 1 -58.43 75.50 21.98
N ASN A 2 -57.17 75.87 21.79
CA ASN A 2 -56.33 75.39 20.67
C ASN A 2 -55.56 74.14 21.12
N LYS A 3 -55.73 73.04 20.38
CA LYS A 3 -55.01 71.78 20.59
C LYS A 3 -53.62 71.87 19.95
N LEU A 4 -52.57 71.69 20.73
CA LEU A 4 -51.20 71.44 20.25
C LEU A 4 -51.08 69.95 19.89
N ALA A 5 -50.66 69.64 18.67
CA ALA A 5 -50.28 68.29 18.25
C ALA A 5 -48.76 68.14 18.41
N VAL A 6 -48.34 67.17 19.22
CA VAL A 6 -46.94 66.76 19.37
C VAL A 6 -46.68 65.62 18.38
N ILE A 7 -45.71 65.79 17.48
CA ILE A 7 -45.26 64.76 16.54
C ILE A 7 -43.99 64.13 17.12
N LEU A 8 -44.06 62.84 17.47
CA LEU A 8 -42.89 62.03 17.84
C LEU A 8 -42.21 61.51 16.55
N PHE A 9 -40.92 61.79 16.39
CA PHE A 9 -40.07 61.13 15.39
C PHE A 9 -39.45 59.86 16.00
N SER A 10 -39.83 58.69 15.50
CA SER A 10 -39.16 57.42 15.79
C SER A 10 -38.02 57.19 14.80
N SER A 11 -36.78 57.28 15.28
CA SER A 11 -35.57 56.98 14.50
C SER A 11 -35.43 55.47 14.31
N VAL A 12 -35.68 54.96 13.11
CA VAL A 12 -35.38 53.57 12.74
C VAL A 12 -33.88 53.48 12.42
N LEU A 13 -33.10 52.83 13.29
CA LEU A 13 -31.73 52.43 12.98
C LEU A 13 -31.76 51.25 12.00
N VAL A 14 -31.44 51.53 10.74
CA VAL A 14 -31.22 50.51 9.71
C VAL A 14 -29.82 49.94 9.89
N PHE A 15 -29.70 48.73 10.42
CA PHE A 15 -28.45 47.98 10.38
C PHE A 15 -28.26 47.44 8.96
N SER A 16 -27.41 48.11 8.18
CA SER A 16 -26.92 47.61 6.90
C SER A 16 -26.05 46.38 7.16
N GLN A 17 -26.61 45.18 7.00
CA GLN A 17 -25.81 43.96 6.92
C GLN A 17 -25.00 44.04 5.62
N THR A 18 -23.70 44.31 5.72
CA THR A 18 -22.80 44.15 4.58
C THR A 18 -22.87 42.69 4.14
N PRO A 19 -23.27 42.37 2.91
CA PRO A 19 -23.21 41.00 2.44
C PRO A 19 -21.77 40.54 2.56
N PHE A 20 -21.55 39.44 3.30
CA PHE A 20 -20.26 38.76 3.29
C PHE A 20 -19.95 38.48 1.82
N ALA A 21 -18.92 39.12 1.27
CA ALA A 21 -18.46 38.78 -0.07
C ALA A 21 -18.13 37.29 -0.04
N ALA A 22 -18.91 36.49 -0.77
CA ALA A 22 -18.68 35.05 -0.84
C ALA A 22 -17.25 34.87 -1.34
N ALA A 23 -16.37 34.33 -0.48
CA ALA A 23 -14.99 34.12 -0.84
C ALA A 23 -14.94 33.27 -2.11
N GLU A 24 -14.22 33.73 -3.13
CA GLU A 24 -14.11 33.02 -4.39
C GLU A 24 -13.53 31.63 -4.13
N VAL A 25 -14.26 30.60 -4.57
CA VAL A 25 -13.89 29.20 -4.35
C VAL A 25 -12.83 28.81 -5.38
N PRO A 26 -11.58 28.50 -4.98
CA PRO A 26 -10.53 28.20 -5.95
C PRO A 26 -10.82 26.92 -6.74
N ALA A 27 -10.48 26.91 -8.03
CA ALA A 27 -10.63 25.73 -8.88
C ALA A 27 -9.60 24.63 -8.55
N SER A 28 -8.43 25.01 -8.03
CA SER A 28 -7.36 24.09 -7.62
C SER A 28 -6.42 24.73 -6.61
N PHE A 29 -5.65 23.90 -5.91
CA PHE A 29 -4.62 24.33 -4.97
C PHE A 29 -3.27 23.76 -5.39
N ALA A 30 -2.23 24.58 -5.32
CA ALA A 30 -0.86 24.22 -5.65
C ALA A 30 -0.07 23.80 -4.41
N PHE A 31 0.88 22.89 -4.60
CA PHE A 31 1.75 22.36 -3.57
C PHE A 31 3.17 22.22 -4.10
N THR A 32 4.15 22.45 -3.22
CA THR A 32 5.55 22.08 -3.45
C THR A 32 6.02 21.20 -2.30
N GLY A 33 6.98 20.33 -2.54
CA GLY A 33 7.46 19.45 -1.47
C GLY A 33 8.62 18.55 -1.86
N SER A 34 8.90 17.58 -1.00
CA SER A 34 9.95 16.56 -1.18
C SER A 34 9.48 15.19 -0.71
N GLY A 35 10.24 14.13 -1.00
CA GLY A 35 9.90 12.74 -0.65
C GLY A 35 8.73 12.15 -1.45
N TYR A 36 8.52 10.84 -1.31
CA TYR A 36 7.44 10.10 -1.95
C TYR A 36 7.00 8.92 -1.08
N GLY A 37 5.70 8.91 -0.72
CA GLY A 37 5.11 7.95 0.21
C GLY A 37 4.87 8.56 1.60
N HIS A 38 4.73 7.70 2.62
CA HIS A 38 4.38 8.12 3.97
C HIS A 38 5.59 8.56 4.82
N GLY A 39 6.82 8.22 4.42
CA GLY A 39 8.04 8.62 5.13
C GLY A 39 8.28 7.91 6.46
N VAL A 40 7.56 6.82 6.77
CA VAL A 40 7.70 6.05 8.02
C VAL A 40 8.61 4.85 7.78
N GLY A 41 9.54 4.58 8.70
CA GLY A 41 10.46 3.45 8.62
C GLY A 41 11.51 3.63 7.52
N MET A 42 11.85 2.56 6.79
CA MET A 42 12.97 2.59 5.85
C MET A 42 12.68 3.43 4.60
N SER A 43 13.51 4.45 4.35
CA SER A 43 13.57 5.16 3.06
C SER A 43 14.31 4.32 2.03
N GLN A 44 13.68 3.99 0.91
CA GLN A 44 14.30 3.15 -0.11
C GLN A 44 15.46 3.84 -0.82
N ILE A 45 15.32 5.14 -1.14
CA ILE A 45 16.43 5.94 -1.68
C ILE A 45 17.56 6.08 -0.66
N GLY A 46 17.24 6.35 0.61
CA GLY A 46 18.25 6.43 1.65
C GLY A 46 18.95 5.11 1.90
N ALA A 47 18.22 3.98 1.92
CA ALA A 47 18.78 2.64 2.02
C ALA A 47 19.70 2.31 0.83
N LYS A 48 19.32 2.72 -0.39
CA LYS A 48 20.20 2.60 -1.56
C LYS A 48 21.48 3.40 -1.39
N ALA A 49 21.39 4.65 -0.92
CA ALA A 49 22.56 5.50 -0.69
C ALA A 49 23.53 4.87 0.32
N LYS A 50 22.99 4.33 1.43
CA LYS A 50 23.75 3.59 2.45
C LYS A 50 24.41 2.33 1.89
N ALA A 51 23.70 1.56 1.07
CA ALA A 51 24.26 0.40 0.40
C ALA A 51 25.40 0.77 -0.58
N VAL A 52 25.27 1.89 -1.30
CA VAL A 52 26.36 2.42 -2.15
C VAL A 52 27.57 2.86 -1.32
N ALA A 53 27.35 3.35 -0.10
CA ALA A 53 28.40 3.67 0.87
C ALA A 53 29.02 2.44 1.56
N GLY A 54 28.60 1.21 1.20
CA GLY A 54 29.15 -0.04 1.73
C GLY A 54 28.49 -0.55 3.01
N GLU A 55 27.38 0.04 3.47
CA GLU A 55 26.65 -0.48 4.63
C GLU A 55 25.97 -1.83 4.31
N SER A 56 26.00 -2.75 5.27
CA SER A 56 25.32 -4.05 5.17
C SER A 56 23.80 -3.91 5.30
N ALA A 57 23.06 -4.94 4.88
CA ALA A 57 21.61 -4.98 5.04
C ALA A 57 21.17 -4.78 6.50
N THR A 58 21.87 -5.42 7.45
CA THR A 58 21.61 -5.26 8.88
C THR A 58 21.85 -3.83 9.34
N ALA A 59 22.97 -3.21 8.96
CA ALA A 59 23.28 -1.83 9.33
C ALA A 59 22.21 -0.84 8.81
N ILE A 60 21.78 -1.02 7.56
CA ILE A 60 20.69 -0.25 6.95
C ILE A 60 19.39 -0.40 7.78
N LEU A 61 19.01 -1.62 8.12
CA LEU A 61 17.77 -1.87 8.87
C LEU A 61 17.81 -1.32 10.30
N THR A 62 18.91 -1.53 11.03
CA THR A 62 19.09 -0.99 12.39
C THR A 62 19.26 0.53 12.42
N TYR A 63 19.59 1.14 11.28
CA TYR A 63 19.55 2.59 11.15
C TYR A 63 18.10 3.09 11.17
N TYR A 64 17.21 2.50 10.36
CA TYR A 64 15.83 2.96 10.20
C TYR A 64 14.85 2.48 11.26
N TYR A 65 15.11 1.33 11.87
CA TYR A 65 14.28 0.76 12.93
C TYR A 65 15.06 0.73 14.24
N LYS A 66 14.47 1.24 15.33
CA LYS A 66 15.10 1.36 16.64
C LYS A 66 14.70 0.24 17.58
N ASP A 67 15.56 -0.08 18.53
CA ASP A 67 15.32 -1.14 19.52
C ASP A 67 14.95 -2.48 18.86
N VAL A 68 15.59 -2.79 17.74
CA VAL A 68 15.37 -4.02 16.99
C VAL A 68 16.66 -4.83 16.87
N VAL A 69 16.49 -6.12 16.55
CA VAL A 69 17.57 -6.99 16.07
C VAL A 69 17.18 -7.57 14.71
N VAL A 70 18.18 -7.81 13.86
CA VAL A 70 17.99 -8.61 12.65
C VAL A 70 18.44 -10.03 12.99
N ALA A 71 17.50 -10.96 13.08
CA ALA A 71 17.78 -12.31 13.55
C ALA A 71 16.96 -13.37 12.78
N PRO A 72 17.42 -14.64 12.77
CA PRO A 72 16.66 -15.74 12.19
C PRO A 72 15.31 -15.95 12.88
N VAL A 73 14.25 -16.19 12.10
CA VAL A 73 12.93 -16.61 12.57
C VAL A 73 12.34 -17.67 11.66
N VAL A 74 11.45 -18.51 12.20
CA VAL A 74 10.67 -19.46 11.40
C VAL A 74 9.72 -18.71 10.49
N ASP A 75 9.85 -18.91 9.18
CA ASP A 75 9.06 -18.24 8.14
C ASP A 75 8.41 -19.20 7.14
N THR A 76 8.25 -20.48 7.51
CA THR A 76 7.54 -21.52 6.76
C THR A 76 6.01 -21.33 6.67
N HIS A 77 5.52 -20.16 7.09
CA HIS A 77 4.10 -19.83 7.10
C HIS A 77 3.60 -19.58 5.67
N THR A 78 2.32 -19.89 5.43
CA THR A 78 1.63 -19.52 4.20
C THR A 78 0.98 -18.15 4.33
N ILE A 79 1.23 -17.26 3.38
CA ILE A 79 0.57 -15.96 3.28
C ILE A 79 -0.49 -15.93 2.19
N ARG A 80 -1.69 -15.40 2.48
CA ARG A 80 -2.74 -15.10 1.49
C ARG A 80 -2.61 -13.66 1.03
N VAL A 81 -2.22 -13.48 -0.22
CA VAL A 81 -2.15 -12.17 -0.89
C VAL A 81 -3.42 -11.96 -1.70
N ASN A 82 -4.20 -10.92 -1.43
CA ASN A 82 -5.32 -10.56 -2.29
C ASN A 82 -4.81 -10.00 -3.62
N ILE A 83 -5.16 -10.68 -4.70
CA ILE A 83 -4.75 -10.38 -6.07
C ILE A 83 -5.92 -9.92 -6.96
N GLY A 84 -7.15 -9.95 -6.42
CA GLY A 84 -8.36 -9.48 -7.07
C GLY A 84 -9.43 -9.18 -6.04
N THR A 85 -9.76 -7.91 -5.88
CA THR A 85 -10.70 -7.42 -4.86
C THR A 85 -12.07 -7.14 -5.47
N ALA A 86 -13.13 -7.60 -4.81
CA ALA A 86 -14.53 -7.31 -5.15
C ALA A 86 -14.89 -7.53 -6.64
N LEU A 87 -14.37 -8.59 -7.26
CA LEU A 87 -14.61 -8.87 -8.68
C LEU A 87 -15.98 -9.51 -8.91
N LYS A 88 -16.59 -9.26 -10.08
CA LYS A 88 -17.78 -10.01 -10.52
C LYS A 88 -17.41 -11.26 -11.32
N THR A 89 -16.33 -11.17 -12.07
CA THR A 89 -15.76 -12.24 -12.88
C THR A 89 -14.26 -12.03 -13.04
N PHE A 90 -13.54 -13.11 -13.28
CA PHE A 90 -12.15 -13.11 -13.74
C PHE A 90 -11.88 -14.39 -14.52
N SER A 91 -10.73 -14.47 -15.20
CA SER A 91 -10.28 -15.74 -15.76
C SER A 91 -8.81 -16.01 -15.49
N VAL A 92 -8.44 -17.28 -15.55
CA VAL A 92 -7.04 -17.70 -15.55
C VAL A 92 -6.77 -18.65 -16.71
N SER A 93 -5.55 -18.63 -17.24
CA SER A 93 -5.12 -19.61 -18.24
C SER A 93 -3.62 -19.89 -18.10
N THR A 94 -3.16 -20.95 -18.75
CA THR A 94 -1.74 -21.28 -18.91
C THR A 94 -1.50 -21.61 -20.38
N THR A 95 -0.39 -21.16 -20.95
CA THR A 95 -0.02 -21.46 -22.34
C THR A 95 0.87 -22.70 -22.48
N GLN A 96 1.33 -23.26 -21.36
CA GLN A 96 2.26 -24.39 -21.34
C GLN A 96 1.54 -25.68 -21.75
N LEU A 97 1.91 -26.27 -22.89
CA LEU A 97 1.20 -27.40 -23.53
C LEU A 97 1.05 -28.66 -22.64
N ASN A 98 2.01 -28.91 -21.74
CA ASN A 98 1.98 -30.07 -20.83
C ASN A 98 1.55 -29.69 -19.41
N SER A 99 0.81 -28.59 -19.27
CA SER A 99 0.29 -28.12 -17.98
C SER A 99 -1.22 -28.30 -17.90
N LYS A 100 -1.77 -28.14 -16.70
CA LYS A 100 -3.20 -28.18 -16.44
C LYS A 100 -3.57 -27.20 -15.34
N ILE A 101 -4.84 -26.83 -15.29
CA ILE A 101 -5.45 -26.10 -14.18
C ILE A 101 -6.46 -27.03 -13.51
N ASP A 102 -6.23 -27.34 -12.23
CA ASP A 102 -7.10 -28.17 -11.41
C ASP A 102 -7.91 -27.26 -10.47
N VAL A 103 -9.23 -27.46 -10.44
CA VAL A 103 -10.16 -26.73 -9.58
C VAL A 103 -10.76 -27.69 -8.56
N PHE A 104 -10.71 -27.30 -7.29
CA PHE A 104 -11.23 -28.05 -6.16
C PHE A 104 -12.34 -27.26 -5.47
N VAL A 105 -13.37 -27.95 -5.00
CA VAL A 105 -14.40 -27.36 -4.15
C VAL A 105 -13.89 -27.29 -2.72
N GLY A 106 -13.97 -26.11 -2.10
CA GLY A 106 -13.49 -25.85 -0.75
C GLY A 106 -12.14 -25.12 -0.71
N ASP A 107 -11.75 -24.77 0.51
CA ASP A 107 -10.44 -24.19 0.84
C ASP A 107 -9.46 -25.33 1.13
N VAL A 108 -8.74 -25.78 0.10
CA VAL A 108 -7.91 -26.99 0.16
C VAL A 108 -6.44 -26.59 0.42
N PRO A 109 -5.86 -26.90 1.59
CA PRO A 109 -4.47 -26.57 1.89
C PRO A 109 -3.51 -27.26 0.93
N ALA A 110 -2.43 -26.59 0.54
CA ALA A 110 -1.47 -27.08 -0.46
C ALA A 110 -0.89 -28.48 -0.14
N ALA A 111 -0.70 -28.78 1.15
CA ALA A 111 -0.20 -30.08 1.62
C ALA A 111 -1.23 -31.23 1.51
N VAL A 112 -2.51 -30.93 1.27
CA VAL A 112 -3.57 -31.94 1.18
C VAL A 112 -3.76 -32.39 -0.27
N THR A 113 -3.67 -33.70 -0.48
CA THR A 113 -4.08 -34.34 -1.73
C THR A 113 -5.61 -34.40 -1.79
N ALA A 114 -6.18 -33.92 -2.88
CA ALA A 114 -7.62 -33.95 -3.15
C ALA A 114 -7.86 -34.30 -4.62
N VAL A 115 -9.07 -34.73 -4.94
CA VAL A 115 -9.50 -34.98 -6.33
C VAL A 115 -10.07 -33.67 -6.90
N PRO A 116 -9.61 -33.21 -8.07
CA PRO A 116 -10.17 -32.01 -8.69
C PRO A 116 -11.62 -32.25 -9.11
N ALA A 117 -12.48 -31.27 -8.86
CA ALA A 117 -13.85 -31.24 -9.36
C ALA A 117 -13.90 -30.91 -10.85
N LEU A 118 -12.87 -30.21 -11.36
CA LEU A 118 -12.71 -29.87 -12.77
C LEU A 118 -11.22 -29.75 -13.09
N THR A 119 -10.82 -30.29 -14.24
CA THR A 119 -9.48 -30.13 -14.80
C THR A 119 -9.60 -29.46 -16.17
N ILE A 120 -8.80 -28.43 -16.39
CA ILE A 120 -8.86 -27.57 -17.57
C ILE A 120 -7.53 -27.69 -18.31
N SER A 121 -7.64 -28.01 -19.60
CA SER A 121 -6.53 -28.12 -20.54
C SER A 121 -5.83 -26.76 -20.74
N PRO A 122 -4.54 -26.77 -21.11
CA PRO A 122 -3.83 -25.52 -21.38
C PRO A 122 -4.43 -24.79 -22.58
N GLN A 123 -4.13 -23.50 -22.70
CA GLN A 123 -4.65 -22.56 -23.70
C GLN A 123 -6.17 -22.33 -23.63
N THR A 124 -6.87 -22.97 -22.69
CA THR A 124 -8.27 -22.72 -22.39
C THR A 124 -8.37 -21.77 -21.18
N ALA A 125 -9.22 -20.76 -21.29
CA ALA A 125 -9.48 -19.85 -20.18
C ALA A 125 -10.47 -20.48 -19.18
N ALA A 126 -10.06 -20.59 -17.92
CA ALA A 126 -10.92 -20.94 -16.80
C ALA A 126 -11.62 -19.66 -16.30
N ILE A 127 -12.92 -19.53 -16.54
CA ILE A 127 -13.70 -18.32 -16.21
C ILE A 127 -14.47 -18.55 -14.91
N PHE A 128 -14.26 -17.67 -13.94
CA PHE A 128 -14.89 -17.70 -12.63
C PHE A 128 -15.83 -16.51 -12.49
N ALA A 129 -17.03 -16.74 -11.98
CA ALA A 129 -18.02 -15.69 -11.75
C ALA A 129 -18.71 -15.83 -10.39
N VAL A 130 -19.28 -14.73 -9.89
CA VAL A 130 -20.23 -14.78 -8.77
C VAL A 130 -21.56 -15.31 -9.28
N GLU A 131 -22.09 -16.34 -8.63
CA GLU A 131 -23.47 -16.78 -8.81
C GLU A 131 -24.13 -16.91 -7.43
N GLY A 132 -25.06 -16.00 -7.13
CA GLY A 132 -25.63 -15.86 -5.78
C GLY A 132 -24.54 -15.60 -4.74
N ASN A 133 -24.40 -16.51 -3.77
CA ASN A 133 -23.37 -16.46 -2.73
C ASN A 133 -22.26 -17.52 -2.94
N THR A 134 -22.06 -17.96 -4.19
CA THR A 134 -21.06 -18.97 -4.56
C THR A 134 -20.19 -18.49 -5.71
N VAL A 135 -18.98 -19.04 -5.76
CA VAL A 135 -18.10 -18.96 -6.93
C VAL A 135 -18.52 -20.07 -7.89
N ALA A 136 -18.68 -19.75 -9.17
CA ALA A 136 -19.04 -20.69 -10.21
C ALA A 136 -17.97 -20.73 -11.33
N ILE A 137 -17.74 -21.94 -11.86
CA ILE A 137 -17.01 -22.20 -13.10
C ILE A 137 -17.69 -23.34 -13.85
N GLY A 138 -18.42 -23.01 -14.92
CA GLY A 138 -19.28 -23.98 -15.60
C GLY A 138 -20.30 -24.60 -14.62
N ALA A 139 -20.33 -25.94 -14.56
CA ALA A 139 -21.20 -26.66 -13.63
C ALA A 139 -20.68 -26.73 -12.18
N VAL A 140 -19.41 -26.39 -11.93
CA VAL A 140 -18.81 -26.45 -10.59
C VAL A 140 -19.13 -25.18 -9.82
N LYS A 141 -19.68 -25.34 -8.62
CA LYS A 141 -20.01 -24.22 -7.71
C LYS A 141 -19.54 -24.52 -6.29
N GLY A 142 -19.15 -23.48 -5.56
CA GLY A 142 -18.75 -23.60 -4.16
C GLY A 142 -18.68 -22.27 -3.43
N ARG A 143 -18.77 -22.28 -2.10
CA ARG A 143 -18.55 -21.06 -1.29
C ARG A 143 -17.09 -20.57 -1.39
N VAL A 144 -16.17 -21.52 -1.50
CA VAL A 144 -14.75 -21.31 -1.79
C VAL A 144 -14.35 -22.31 -2.86
N LEU A 145 -13.54 -21.91 -3.82
CA LEU A 145 -12.84 -22.80 -4.75
C LEU A 145 -11.34 -22.62 -4.59
N THR A 146 -10.59 -23.71 -4.68
CA THR A 146 -9.13 -23.70 -4.75
C THR A 146 -8.68 -24.04 -6.16
N VAL A 147 -7.74 -23.28 -6.71
CA VAL A 147 -7.19 -23.46 -8.05
C VAL A 147 -5.70 -23.75 -7.93
N ARG A 148 -5.27 -24.89 -8.47
CA ARG A 148 -3.86 -25.29 -8.58
C ARG A 148 -3.51 -25.41 -10.05
N TRP A 149 -2.26 -25.17 -10.41
CA TRP A 149 -1.76 -25.38 -11.76
C TRP A 149 -0.52 -26.25 -11.75
N GLY A 150 -0.42 -27.14 -12.75
CA GLY A 150 0.52 -28.26 -12.73
C GLY A 150 1.63 -28.18 -13.77
N ALA A 151 2.70 -28.95 -13.50
CA ALA A 151 4.05 -29.04 -14.09
C ALA A 151 5.07 -28.03 -13.53
N PRO A 152 6.33 -28.46 -13.25
CA PRO A 152 7.42 -27.54 -12.93
C PRO A 152 7.51 -26.45 -14.00
N ASN A 153 7.61 -25.20 -13.57
CA ASN A 153 7.68 -24.01 -14.43
C ASN A 153 6.39 -23.58 -15.14
N THR A 154 5.23 -24.16 -14.82
CA THR A 154 3.97 -23.63 -15.33
C THR A 154 3.71 -22.22 -14.80
N ILE A 155 3.32 -21.33 -15.71
CA ILE A 155 2.98 -19.95 -15.40
C ILE A 155 1.50 -19.75 -15.68
N LEU A 156 0.74 -19.53 -14.62
CA LEU A 156 -0.65 -19.12 -14.68
C LEU A 156 -0.71 -17.62 -15.02
N THR A 157 -1.53 -17.25 -15.99
CA THR A 157 -1.86 -15.85 -16.26
C THR A 157 -3.26 -15.57 -15.73
N PHE A 158 -3.36 -14.55 -14.88
CA PHE A 158 -4.60 -14.05 -14.30
C PHE A 158 -5.09 -12.82 -15.06
N PHE A 159 -6.36 -12.86 -15.43
CA PHE A 159 -7.06 -11.80 -16.16
C PHE A 159 -8.20 -11.28 -15.27
N GLY A 160 -7.93 -10.17 -14.60
CA GLY A 160 -8.93 -9.38 -13.89
C GLY A 160 -9.04 -7.97 -14.51
N PRO A 161 -9.54 -6.99 -13.75
CA PRO A 161 -9.49 -5.59 -14.17
C PRO A 161 -8.03 -5.13 -14.32
N GLY A 162 -7.68 -4.60 -15.49
CA GLY A 162 -6.34 -4.06 -15.77
C GLY A 162 -5.44 -5.02 -16.55
N LYS A 163 -4.12 -4.92 -16.33
CA LYS A 163 -3.13 -5.71 -17.08
C LYS A 163 -3.08 -7.15 -16.55
N PRO A 164 -2.90 -8.16 -17.43
CA PRO A 164 -2.72 -9.54 -16.99
C PRO A 164 -1.51 -9.69 -16.07
N VAL A 165 -1.66 -10.49 -15.02
CA VAL A 165 -0.60 -10.77 -14.03
C VAL A 165 -0.21 -12.24 -14.12
N ARG A 166 1.07 -12.54 -13.98
CA ARG A 166 1.61 -13.91 -14.12
C ARG A 166 2.02 -14.46 -12.77
N TYR A 167 1.62 -15.70 -12.47
CA TYR A 167 1.97 -16.41 -11.24
C TYR A 167 2.65 -17.73 -11.57
N LYS A 168 3.81 -17.96 -10.95
CA LYS A 168 4.56 -19.22 -11.07
C LYS A 168 4.38 -20.10 -9.82
N TYR A 169 4.14 -19.48 -8.68
CA TYR A 169 4.09 -20.14 -7.37
C TYR A 169 2.75 -19.94 -6.67
N GLY A 170 2.52 -20.79 -5.67
CA GLY A 170 1.34 -20.76 -4.82
C GLY A 170 0.14 -21.52 -5.37
N GLN A 171 -1.01 -21.26 -4.78
CA GLN A 171 -2.33 -21.73 -5.22
C GLN A 171 -3.35 -20.62 -5.00
N ILE A 172 -4.35 -20.52 -5.88
CA ILE A 172 -5.36 -19.47 -5.79
C ILE A 172 -6.56 -19.96 -4.99
N GLN A 173 -7.04 -19.15 -4.05
CA GLN A 173 -8.36 -19.32 -3.42
C GLN A 173 -9.30 -18.25 -3.97
N VAL A 174 -10.53 -18.65 -4.23
CA VAL A 174 -11.60 -17.76 -4.69
C VAL A 174 -12.75 -17.90 -3.74
N LYS A 175 -13.21 -16.79 -3.16
CA LYS A 175 -14.30 -16.79 -2.19
C LYS A 175 -15.27 -15.65 -2.47
N VAL A 176 -16.56 -15.88 -2.27
CA VAL A 176 -17.55 -14.79 -2.28
C VAL A 176 -17.54 -14.09 -0.93
N VAL A 177 -17.20 -12.81 -0.92
CA VAL A 177 -17.28 -11.92 0.25
C VAL A 177 -18.19 -10.75 -0.14
N ARG A 178 -19.27 -10.54 0.63
CA ARG A 178 -20.23 -9.45 0.40
C ARG A 178 -20.74 -9.35 -1.05
N GLY A 179 -21.01 -10.50 -1.68
CA GLY A 179 -21.58 -10.56 -3.04
C GLY A 179 -20.58 -10.28 -4.17
N ALA A 180 -19.28 -10.37 -3.90
CA ALA A 180 -18.21 -10.23 -4.87
C ALA A 180 -17.10 -11.27 -4.64
N LEU A 181 -16.30 -11.58 -5.67
CA LEU A 181 -15.15 -12.48 -5.59
C LEU A 181 -13.98 -11.74 -4.95
N GLU A 182 -13.44 -12.34 -3.89
CA GLU A 182 -12.09 -12.08 -3.41
C GLU A 182 -11.20 -13.22 -3.90
N VAL A 183 -10.15 -12.85 -4.63
CA VAL A 183 -9.18 -13.79 -5.21
C VAL A 183 -7.87 -13.61 -4.47
N THR A 184 -7.36 -14.68 -3.86
CA THR A 184 -6.10 -14.66 -3.12
C THR A 184 -5.12 -15.69 -3.67
N ASN A 185 -3.83 -15.36 -3.66
CA ASN A 185 -2.75 -16.31 -3.91
C ASN A 185 -2.11 -16.70 -2.56
N SER A 186 -2.19 -17.98 -2.21
CA SER A 186 -1.53 -18.56 -1.03
C SER A 186 -0.10 -18.99 -1.40
N LEU A 187 0.89 -18.41 -0.74
CA LEU A 187 2.32 -18.55 -1.04
C LEU A 187 3.13 -18.85 0.21
N SER A 188 4.25 -19.55 0.07
CA SER A 188 5.27 -19.61 1.13
C SER A 188 5.90 -18.23 1.35
N ILE A 189 5.97 -17.77 2.61
CA ILE A 189 6.68 -16.52 2.96
C ILE A 189 8.18 -16.66 2.76
N HIS A 190 8.73 -17.85 3.03
CA HIS A 190 10.16 -18.14 2.95
C HIS A 190 10.79 -17.61 1.66
N ASP A 191 10.10 -17.85 0.53
CA ASP A 191 10.61 -17.57 -0.81
C ASP A 191 9.54 -17.00 -1.77
N GLU A 192 8.48 -17.77 -2.04
CA GLU A 192 7.56 -17.55 -3.16
C GLU A 192 6.88 -16.17 -3.13
N TYR A 193 6.45 -15.75 -1.94
CA TYR A 193 5.90 -14.41 -1.72
C TYR A 193 6.93 -13.32 -1.99
N LEU A 194 8.12 -13.45 -1.40
CA LEU A 194 9.18 -12.43 -1.47
C LEU A 194 9.74 -12.30 -2.88
N TRP A 195 9.81 -13.38 -3.66
CA TRP A 195 10.22 -13.31 -5.07
C TRP A 195 9.26 -12.46 -5.93
N GLY A 196 8.00 -12.28 -5.51
CA GLY A 196 7.03 -11.42 -6.18
C GLY A 196 6.95 -9.98 -5.66
N ILE A 197 7.71 -9.61 -4.63
CA ILE A 197 7.73 -8.25 -4.08
C ILE A 197 8.50 -7.31 -5.00
N SER A 198 7.86 -6.23 -5.44
CA SER A 198 8.42 -5.27 -6.40
C SER A 198 8.38 -3.84 -5.87
N GLU A 199 9.18 -3.59 -4.85
CA GLU A 199 9.23 -2.30 -4.15
C GLU A 199 10.43 -1.44 -4.58
N VAL A 200 11.53 -2.09 -4.95
CA VAL A 200 12.77 -1.46 -5.43
C VAL A 200 13.21 -2.09 -6.75
N SER A 201 14.02 -1.38 -7.53
CA SER A 201 14.60 -1.95 -8.75
C SER A 201 15.55 -3.10 -8.41
N SER A 202 15.45 -4.22 -9.14
CA SER A 202 16.34 -5.38 -8.93
C SER A 202 17.79 -5.12 -9.34
N ALA A 203 18.06 -3.98 -10.00
CA ALA A 203 19.41 -3.55 -10.37
C ALA A 203 20.14 -2.79 -9.24
N TRP A 204 19.48 -2.56 -8.10
CA TRP A 204 20.10 -1.87 -6.97
C TRP A 204 21.14 -2.75 -6.26
N PRO A 205 22.06 -2.14 -5.47
CA PRO A 205 23.09 -2.89 -4.76
C PRO A 205 22.53 -4.02 -3.89
N ALA A 206 23.28 -5.12 -3.77
CA ALA A 206 22.85 -6.32 -3.07
C ALA A 206 22.35 -6.05 -1.64
N ALA A 207 23.06 -5.22 -0.87
CA ALA A 207 22.70 -4.92 0.52
C ALA A 207 21.33 -4.24 0.68
N VAL A 208 20.92 -3.37 -0.25
CA VAL A 208 19.57 -2.77 -0.20
C VAL A 208 18.49 -3.74 -0.67
N LEU A 209 18.81 -4.64 -1.61
CA LEU A 209 17.87 -5.70 -1.99
C LEU A 209 17.60 -6.66 -0.81
N GLU A 210 18.66 -7.05 -0.08
CA GLU A 210 18.56 -7.87 1.12
C GLU A 210 17.81 -7.14 2.24
N ALA A 211 18.11 -5.86 2.49
CA ALA A 211 17.38 -5.06 3.47
C ALA A 211 15.88 -4.98 3.12
N GLN A 212 15.53 -4.75 1.85
CA GLN A 212 14.15 -4.72 1.39
C GLN A 212 13.46 -6.08 1.53
N ALA A 213 14.16 -7.20 1.26
CA ALA A 213 13.61 -8.54 1.44
C ALA A 213 13.34 -8.85 2.92
N ILE A 214 14.28 -8.54 3.81
CA ILE A 214 14.13 -8.71 5.27
C ILE A 214 12.99 -7.83 5.80
N ALA A 215 12.91 -6.56 5.39
CA ALA A 215 11.81 -5.68 5.78
C ALA A 215 10.46 -6.22 5.29
N ALA A 216 10.37 -6.66 4.03
CA ALA A 216 9.16 -7.23 3.48
C ALA A 216 8.72 -8.52 4.20
N ARG A 217 9.67 -9.40 4.52
CA ARG A 217 9.42 -10.61 5.32
C ARG A 217 8.89 -10.26 6.71
N SER A 218 9.50 -9.28 7.37
CA SER A 218 9.09 -8.83 8.70
C SER A 218 7.66 -8.31 8.70
N TYR A 219 7.31 -7.48 7.71
CA TYR A 219 5.95 -6.97 7.53
C TYR A 219 4.94 -8.11 7.32
N ALA A 220 5.24 -9.06 6.44
CA ALA A 220 4.41 -10.24 6.19
C ALA A 220 4.21 -11.07 7.46
N LEU A 221 5.27 -11.39 8.19
CA LEU A 221 5.22 -12.15 9.44
C LEU A 221 4.46 -11.41 10.56
N ALA A 222 4.47 -10.08 10.57
CA ALA A 222 3.65 -9.30 11.50
C ALA A 222 2.13 -9.34 11.17
N LYS A 223 1.76 -9.78 9.96
CA LYS A 223 0.37 -9.79 9.46
C LYS A 223 -0.29 -11.17 9.36
N ILE A 224 0.48 -12.26 9.49
CA ILE A 224 -0.02 -13.63 9.26
C ILE A 224 -0.90 -14.20 10.37
N GLY A 225 -1.12 -13.46 11.47
CA GLY A 225 -1.90 -13.96 12.60
C GLY A 225 -3.36 -14.25 12.30
N SER A 226 -4.05 -13.41 11.51
CA SER A 226 -5.46 -13.64 11.18
C SER A 226 -5.80 -13.18 9.77
N ILE A 227 -6.55 -14.01 9.06
CA ILE A 227 -7.11 -13.67 7.74
C ILE A 227 -8.18 -12.59 7.93
N ARG A 228 -8.02 -11.44 7.25
CA ARG A 228 -9.02 -10.38 7.25
C ARG A 228 -10.23 -10.83 6.45
N SER A 229 -11.38 -10.93 7.11
CA SER A 229 -12.63 -11.41 6.50
C SER A 229 -13.11 -10.56 5.30
N VAL A 230 -12.74 -9.28 5.25
CA VAL A 230 -13.13 -8.35 4.18
C VAL A 230 -12.47 -8.63 2.83
N CYS A 231 -11.30 -9.28 2.80
CA CYS A 231 -10.54 -9.57 1.59
C CYS A 231 -10.12 -11.05 1.47
N ASP A 232 -10.50 -11.87 2.45
CA ASP A 232 -10.00 -13.23 2.64
C ASP A 232 -8.46 -13.34 2.66
N CYS A 233 -7.78 -12.28 3.11
CA CYS A 233 -6.33 -12.12 2.92
C CYS A 233 -5.58 -11.70 4.19
N HIS A 234 -4.28 -12.02 4.25
CA HIS A 234 -3.36 -11.42 5.21
C HIS A 234 -2.91 -10.04 4.72
N VAL A 235 -2.60 -9.93 3.43
CA VAL A 235 -2.10 -8.70 2.79
C VAL A 235 -2.74 -8.49 1.41
N TYR A 236 -2.86 -7.24 0.98
CA TYR A 236 -3.18 -6.85 -0.39
C TYR A 236 -1.92 -6.83 -1.26
N SER A 237 -2.07 -7.01 -2.57
CA SER A 237 -0.97 -6.95 -3.55
C SER A 237 -0.52 -5.53 -3.94
N HIS A 238 -1.11 -4.50 -3.36
CA HIS A 238 -0.86 -3.10 -3.70
C HIS A 238 -0.48 -2.27 -2.46
N ILE A 239 -0.30 -0.95 -2.66
CA ILE A 239 0.16 0.04 -1.67
C ILE A 239 -0.60 0.08 -0.33
N GLY A 240 -1.73 -0.64 -0.20
CA GLY A 240 -2.41 -0.80 1.09
C GLY A 240 -1.64 -1.71 2.05
N ASP A 241 -0.84 -2.64 1.51
CA ASP A 241 0.12 -3.44 2.27
C ASP A 241 1.48 -3.43 1.56
N GLN A 242 1.72 -4.31 0.57
CA GLN A 242 3.01 -4.39 -0.14
C GLN A 242 2.77 -4.63 -1.64
N ASN A 243 3.61 -4.01 -2.49
CA ASN A 243 3.50 -4.15 -3.94
C ASN A 243 3.97 -5.54 -4.39
N PHE A 244 3.02 -6.46 -4.59
CA PHE A 244 3.25 -7.83 -5.04
C PHE A 244 2.78 -8.00 -6.49
N VAL A 245 3.73 -8.29 -7.38
CA VAL A 245 3.50 -8.37 -8.83
C VAL A 245 3.61 -9.80 -9.37
N GLY A 246 3.73 -10.79 -8.48
CA GLY A 246 3.90 -12.19 -8.84
C GLY A 246 5.19 -12.43 -9.64
N PHE A 247 5.11 -13.26 -10.67
CA PHE A 247 6.27 -13.73 -11.42
C PHE A 247 6.97 -12.63 -12.23
N SER A 248 6.34 -11.48 -12.49
CA SER A 248 6.98 -10.44 -13.31
C SER A 248 8.26 -9.88 -12.68
N LYS A 249 8.38 -9.93 -11.34
CA LYS A 249 9.59 -9.50 -10.63
C LYS A 249 10.77 -10.43 -10.88
N GLU A 250 10.58 -11.74 -10.66
CA GLU A 250 11.59 -12.75 -10.96
C GLU A 250 11.93 -12.77 -12.46
N ALA A 251 10.94 -12.53 -13.32
CA ALA A 251 11.08 -12.58 -14.78
C ALA A 251 11.69 -11.31 -15.40
N GLU A 252 12.08 -10.30 -14.61
CA GLU A 252 12.73 -9.10 -15.14
C GLU A 252 14.01 -9.49 -15.92
N PRO A 253 14.13 -9.12 -17.20
CA PRO A 253 15.27 -9.49 -18.02
C PRO A 253 16.59 -9.04 -17.38
N LYS A 254 17.55 -9.96 -17.26
CA LYS A 254 18.90 -9.77 -16.69
C LYS A 254 18.95 -9.48 -15.19
N ILE A 255 18.00 -8.73 -14.63
CA ILE A 255 18.09 -8.21 -13.25
C ILE A 255 17.17 -8.94 -12.26
N GLY A 256 16.12 -9.64 -12.70
CA GLY A 256 15.20 -10.35 -11.79
C GLY A 256 15.90 -11.43 -10.94
N LYS A 257 16.93 -12.06 -11.51
CA LYS A 257 17.81 -13.01 -10.81
C LYS A 257 18.55 -12.39 -9.62
N LEU A 258 18.84 -11.08 -9.66
CA LEU A 258 19.54 -10.39 -8.56
C LEU A 258 18.62 -10.23 -7.35
N TRP A 259 17.34 -9.90 -7.58
CA TRP A 259 16.32 -9.87 -6.53
C TRP A 259 16.11 -11.26 -5.92
N LYS A 260 15.90 -12.28 -6.76
CA LYS A 260 15.73 -13.66 -6.29
C LYS A 260 16.91 -14.12 -5.43
N ALA A 261 18.14 -13.85 -5.88
CA ALA A 261 19.35 -14.18 -5.13
C ALA A 261 19.45 -13.38 -3.82
N ALA A 262 19.00 -12.13 -3.78
CA ALA A 262 18.96 -11.34 -2.54
C ALA A 262 17.99 -11.93 -1.51
N VAL A 263 16.80 -12.38 -1.93
CA VAL A 263 15.87 -13.10 -1.04
C VAL A 263 16.57 -14.35 -0.48
N GLN A 264 17.14 -15.18 -1.35
CA GLN A 264 17.81 -16.42 -0.93
C GLN A 264 19.00 -16.19 0.02
N ARG A 265 19.78 -15.13 -0.16
CA ARG A 265 20.90 -14.79 0.75
C ARG A 265 20.44 -14.38 2.16
N THR A 266 19.15 -14.12 2.35
CA THR A 266 18.58 -13.81 3.67
C THR A 266 17.99 -15.05 4.36
N ASN A 267 17.99 -16.21 3.68
CA ASN A 267 17.57 -17.48 4.25
C ASN A 267 18.76 -18.09 5.01
N VAL A 268 18.50 -18.60 6.20
CA VAL A 268 19.52 -19.17 7.09
C VAL A 268 19.57 -20.68 6.93
N ASP A 269 18.40 -21.31 6.86
CA ASP A 269 18.20 -22.72 6.54
C ASP A 269 16.87 -22.91 5.79
N THR A 270 16.39 -24.15 5.64
CA THR A 270 15.15 -24.49 4.92
C THR A 270 13.86 -24.00 5.59
N SER A 271 13.94 -23.50 6.82
CA SER A 271 12.81 -23.17 7.68
C SER A 271 12.96 -21.83 8.40
N THR A 272 14.15 -21.24 8.41
CA THR A 272 14.43 -19.97 9.05
C THR A 272 15.09 -18.96 8.12
N SER A 273 14.72 -17.69 8.29
CA SER A 273 15.29 -16.56 7.54
C SER A 273 15.42 -15.33 8.42
N LEU A 274 16.23 -14.36 7.98
CA LEU A 274 16.39 -13.09 8.68
C LEU A 274 15.11 -12.23 8.62
N ALA A 275 14.70 -11.72 9.78
CA ALA A 275 13.64 -10.72 9.96
C ALA A 275 14.08 -9.66 10.98
N VAL A 276 13.44 -8.49 10.94
CA VAL A 276 13.59 -7.42 11.94
C VAL A 276 12.65 -7.69 13.10
N LEU A 277 13.21 -7.87 14.29
CA LEU A 277 12.48 -8.24 15.49
C LEU A 277 12.57 -7.14 16.55
N HIS A 278 11.44 -6.82 17.16
CA HIS A 278 11.37 -6.05 18.41
C HIS A 278 10.86 -6.98 19.50
N GLN A 279 11.62 -7.13 20.60
CA GLN A 279 11.27 -8.03 21.70
C GLN A 279 10.93 -9.46 21.21
N GLY A 280 11.72 -9.98 20.27
CA GLY A 280 11.58 -11.33 19.70
C GLY A 280 10.41 -11.50 18.72
N LYS A 281 9.63 -10.46 18.40
CA LYS A 281 8.51 -10.53 17.46
C LYS A 281 8.81 -9.76 16.17
N PRO A 282 8.45 -10.30 14.99
CA PRO A 282 8.56 -9.57 13.73
C PRO A 282 7.83 -8.22 13.80
N ILE A 283 8.50 -7.15 13.40
CA ILE A 283 7.90 -5.82 13.38
C ILE A 283 7.05 -5.62 12.14
N GLN A 284 6.06 -4.73 12.22
CA GLN A 284 5.45 -4.17 11.01
C GLN A 284 6.43 -3.17 10.37
N ALA A 285 7.38 -3.69 9.58
CA ALA A 285 8.47 -2.91 8.98
C ALA A 285 7.95 -2.05 7.81
N PHE A 286 7.44 -0.86 8.14
CA PHE A 286 7.03 0.13 7.13
C PHE A 286 8.23 0.64 6.34
N TYR A 287 8.04 0.91 5.05
CA TYR A 287 9.05 1.51 4.18
C TYR A 287 8.36 2.35 3.10
N SER A 288 9.06 3.33 2.55
CA SER A 288 8.55 4.20 1.49
C SER A 288 9.65 4.61 0.52
N SER A 289 9.29 5.12 -0.65
CA SER A 289 10.26 5.47 -1.69
C SER A 289 11.34 6.43 -1.19
N SER A 290 10.93 7.56 -0.62
CA SER A 290 11.86 8.52 -0.03
C SER A 290 11.19 9.35 1.05
N SER A 291 11.97 9.77 2.04
CA SER A 291 11.55 10.79 2.99
C SER A 291 11.80 12.20 2.45
N GLY A 292 11.28 13.22 3.14
CA GLY A 292 11.57 14.63 2.86
C GLY A 292 12.83 15.16 3.56
N GLY A 293 13.80 14.28 3.88
CA GLY A 293 15.05 14.64 4.58
C GLY A 293 15.21 13.97 5.95
N ALA A 294 14.11 13.51 6.54
CA ALA A 294 14.09 12.67 7.73
C ALA A 294 12.80 11.84 7.77
N THR A 295 12.84 10.64 8.35
CA THR A 295 11.66 9.76 8.48
C THR A 295 10.70 10.27 9.56
N GLN A 296 9.45 9.81 9.54
CA GLN A 296 8.42 10.14 10.52
C GLN A 296 8.14 8.96 11.44
N THR A 297 7.58 9.28 12.60
CA THR A 297 7.01 8.29 13.49
C THR A 297 5.66 7.82 12.95
N THR A 298 5.25 6.62 13.36
CA THR A 298 3.89 6.08 13.13
C THR A 298 2.82 6.91 13.85
N PHE A 299 3.16 7.57 14.97
CA PHE A 299 2.26 8.47 15.69
C PHE A 299 1.93 9.73 14.88
N ASP A 300 2.94 10.36 14.27
CA ASP A 300 2.72 11.55 13.45
C ASP A 300 1.87 11.21 12.22
N ALA A 301 2.23 10.13 11.52
CA ALA A 301 1.55 9.71 10.30
C ALA A 301 0.11 9.23 10.58
N TRP A 302 -0.08 8.37 11.58
CA TRP A 302 -1.31 7.58 11.75
C TRP A 302 -1.89 7.59 13.17
N GLY A 303 -1.26 8.27 14.12
CA GLY A 303 -1.76 8.45 15.49
C GLY A 303 -1.54 7.27 16.43
N GLN A 304 -0.87 6.21 15.99
CA GLN A 304 -0.52 5.06 16.81
C GLN A 304 1.00 4.91 16.83
N ALA A 305 1.61 5.05 18.00
CA ALA A 305 3.06 4.95 18.13
C ALA A 305 3.52 3.49 18.07
N THR A 306 4.69 3.27 17.46
CA THR A 306 5.46 2.03 17.64
C THR A 306 6.85 2.40 18.15
N PRO A 307 7.45 1.57 19.03
CA PRO A 307 8.74 1.89 19.64
C PRO A 307 9.87 1.91 18.61
N TYR A 308 9.77 1.11 17.56
CA TYR A 308 10.83 0.92 16.58
C TYR A 308 10.78 1.88 15.38
N THR A 309 9.70 2.63 15.15
CA THR A 309 9.63 3.64 14.08
C THR A 309 9.89 5.04 14.63
N GLN A 310 11.16 5.42 14.70
CA GLN A 310 11.57 6.76 15.12
C GLN A 310 12.02 7.60 13.92
N SER A 311 12.01 8.92 14.09
CA SER A 311 12.58 9.83 13.09
C SER A 311 14.10 9.68 13.06
N VAL A 312 14.64 9.45 11.87
CA VAL A 312 16.07 9.44 11.59
C VAL A 312 16.35 10.31 10.37
N ALA A 313 17.54 10.91 10.32
CA ALA A 313 17.97 11.69 9.18
C ALA A 313 18.01 10.84 7.90
N ASP A 314 17.67 11.43 6.76
CA ASP A 314 17.75 10.81 5.44
C ASP A 314 18.05 11.89 4.39
N PRO A 315 19.28 12.46 4.40
CA PRO A 315 19.64 13.54 3.50
C PRO A 315 19.59 13.11 2.01
N ALA A 316 19.73 11.81 1.73
CA ALA A 316 19.61 11.26 0.38
C ALA A 316 18.21 11.48 -0.22
N GLY A 317 17.16 11.58 0.62
CA GLY A 317 15.81 11.94 0.18
C GLY A 317 15.72 13.33 -0.45
N LEU A 318 16.61 14.26 -0.07
CA LEU A 318 16.67 15.64 -0.57
C LEU A 318 17.75 15.88 -1.63
N ASP A 319 18.62 14.90 -1.92
CA ASP A 319 19.66 15.02 -2.92
C ASP A 319 19.08 14.82 -4.34
N PRO A 320 19.08 15.84 -5.23
CA PRO A 320 18.54 15.71 -6.58
C PRO A 320 19.27 14.71 -7.48
N LYS A 321 20.51 14.32 -7.15
CA LYS A 321 21.23 13.27 -7.90
C LYS A 321 20.75 11.88 -7.50
N LEU A 322 20.47 11.68 -6.21
CA LEU A 322 20.02 10.39 -5.66
C LEU A 322 18.50 10.21 -5.79
N ASN A 323 17.73 11.30 -5.66
CA ASN A 323 16.27 11.36 -5.74
C ASN A 323 15.78 12.38 -6.78
N PRO A 324 16.11 12.23 -8.08
CA PRO A 324 15.86 13.27 -9.09
C PRO A 324 14.39 13.64 -9.30
N ARG A 325 13.46 12.77 -8.91
CA ARG A 325 12.02 13.01 -9.08
C ARG A 325 11.34 13.61 -7.86
N PHE A 326 11.89 13.37 -6.67
CA PHE A 326 11.20 13.68 -5.42
C PHE A 326 12.09 14.37 -4.38
N ALA A 327 13.35 14.68 -4.68
CA ALA A 327 14.13 15.64 -3.89
C ALA A 327 13.38 16.98 -3.81
N GLN A 328 12.74 17.36 -4.92
CA GLN A 328 11.77 18.44 -5.01
C GLN A 328 10.68 18.04 -6.01
N TRP A 329 9.43 18.39 -5.71
CA TRP A 329 8.30 18.19 -6.60
C TRP A 329 7.32 19.37 -6.53
N LYS A 330 6.53 19.54 -7.59
CA LYS A 330 5.36 20.41 -7.65
C LYS A 330 4.13 19.55 -7.94
N ALA A 331 3.01 19.83 -7.28
CA ALA A 331 1.76 19.13 -7.49
C ALA A 331 0.58 20.10 -7.38
N SER A 332 -0.59 19.67 -7.85
CA SER A 332 -1.84 20.37 -7.61
C SER A 332 -2.96 19.38 -7.33
N ALA A 333 -3.97 19.82 -6.59
CA ALA A 333 -5.21 19.09 -6.39
C ALA A 333 -6.38 19.97 -6.82
N THR A 334 -7.31 19.37 -7.58
CA THR A 334 -8.52 20.07 -8.01
C THR A 334 -9.46 20.26 -6.83
N GLN A 335 -10.38 21.21 -6.96
CA GLN A 335 -11.38 21.46 -5.95
C GLN A 335 -12.22 20.22 -5.60
N GLU A 336 -12.60 19.44 -6.61
CA GLU A 336 -13.34 18.20 -6.43
C GLU A 336 -12.56 17.19 -5.56
N ILE A 337 -11.24 17.06 -5.79
CA ILE A 337 -10.39 16.16 -5.01
C ILE A 337 -10.33 16.63 -3.55
N LEU A 338 -10.15 17.92 -3.30
CA LEU A 338 -10.01 18.43 -1.95
C LEU A 338 -11.32 18.47 -1.16
N ALA A 339 -12.43 18.85 -1.79
CA ALA A 339 -13.76 18.77 -1.20
C ALA A 339 -14.05 17.33 -0.73
N LYS A 340 -13.78 16.33 -1.58
CA LYS A 340 -13.87 14.91 -1.22
C LYS A 340 -12.87 14.50 -0.14
N ALA A 341 -11.65 15.03 -0.16
CA ALA A 341 -10.64 14.70 0.83
C ALA A 341 -11.07 15.09 2.25
N PHE A 342 -11.63 16.29 2.41
CA PHE A 342 -12.11 16.82 3.68
C PHE A 342 -13.56 16.43 4.02
N LEU A 343 -14.32 15.86 3.07
CA LEU A 343 -15.76 15.63 3.21
C LEU A 343 -16.51 16.95 3.45
N LEU A 344 -16.17 17.98 2.66
CA LEU A 344 -16.80 19.29 2.64
C LEU A 344 -17.41 19.55 1.26
N ALA A 345 -18.35 20.48 1.16
CA ALA A 345 -18.97 20.85 -0.12
C ALA A 345 -17.94 21.49 -1.08
N ASP A 346 -17.07 22.32 -0.52
CA ASP A 346 -15.97 23.00 -1.19
C ASP A 346 -14.86 23.31 -0.18
N ILE A 347 -13.73 23.80 -0.68
CA ILE A 347 -12.59 24.34 0.05
C ILE A 347 -12.28 25.73 -0.48
N VAL A 348 -12.32 26.72 0.39
CA VAL A 348 -11.88 28.10 0.12
C VAL A 348 -10.44 28.28 0.58
N THR A 349 -10.09 27.79 1.77
CA THR A 349 -8.73 27.95 2.32
C THR A 349 -8.17 26.63 2.83
N LEU A 350 -6.84 26.51 2.70
CA LEU A 350 -6.03 25.49 3.35
C LEU A 350 -5.06 26.18 4.31
N GLU A 351 -4.86 25.57 5.47
CA GLU A 351 -3.91 26.05 6.47
C GLU A 351 -3.12 24.87 7.06
N ILE A 352 -1.79 24.92 6.98
CA ILE A 352 -0.92 23.96 7.65
C ILE A 352 -0.87 24.35 9.13
N ILE A 353 -1.49 23.52 9.99
CA ILE A 353 -1.64 23.79 11.41
C ILE A 353 -0.38 23.42 12.20
N SER A 354 0.31 22.35 11.80
CA SER A 354 1.52 21.90 12.47
C SER A 354 2.40 21.01 11.60
N ARG A 355 3.66 20.88 12.02
CA ARG A 355 4.64 19.94 11.48
C ARG A 355 5.30 19.16 12.62
N ASN A 356 5.78 17.96 12.32
CA ASN A 356 6.66 17.22 13.23
C ASN A 356 8.12 17.69 13.09
N SER A 357 9.00 17.14 13.93
CA SER A 357 10.44 17.43 13.91
C SER A 357 11.13 17.03 12.60
N ALA A 358 10.55 16.11 11.82
CA ALA A 358 11.03 15.72 10.50
C ALA A 358 10.59 16.68 9.38
N GLY A 359 9.81 17.72 9.70
CA GLY A 359 9.31 18.72 8.75
C GLY A 359 8.04 18.33 7.99
N ALA A 360 7.51 17.12 8.23
CA ALA A 360 6.26 16.68 7.62
C ALA A 360 5.06 17.40 8.25
N VAL A 361 4.05 17.72 7.44
CA VAL A 361 2.78 18.25 7.92
C VAL A 361 2.12 17.18 8.80
N THR A 362 1.85 17.52 10.06
CA THR A 362 1.11 16.66 10.99
C THR A 362 -0.39 16.92 10.88
N TYR A 363 -0.80 18.17 10.78
CA TYR A 363 -2.20 18.55 10.61
C TYR A 363 -2.39 19.69 9.60
N ILE A 364 -3.44 19.57 8.79
CA ILE A 364 -3.90 20.57 7.83
C ILE A 364 -5.41 20.80 8.00
N LYS A 365 -5.82 22.06 7.97
CA LYS A 365 -7.22 22.49 8.08
C LYS A 365 -7.71 22.96 6.71
N GLY A 366 -8.89 22.48 6.31
CA GLY A 366 -9.65 23.00 5.17
C GLY A 366 -10.87 23.77 5.66
N THR A 367 -11.15 24.92 5.05
CA THR A 367 -12.33 25.76 5.35
C THR A 367 -13.21 25.87 4.11
N SER A 368 -14.51 25.63 4.25
CA SER A 368 -15.51 25.75 3.18
C SER A 368 -16.12 27.16 3.12
N SER A 369 -16.76 27.50 2.00
CA SER A 369 -17.45 28.77 1.76
C SER A 369 -18.56 29.08 2.77
N ASN A 370 -19.17 28.04 3.35
CA ASN A 370 -20.16 28.16 4.40
C ASN A 370 -19.57 28.31 5.82
N GLY A 371 -18.24 28.46 5.94
CA GLY A 371 -17.51 28.59 7.21
C GLY A 371 -17.22 27.27 7.92
N SER A 372 -17.69 26.13 7.42
CA SER A 372 -17.37 24.81 8.00
C SER A 372 -15.89 24.50 7.85
N THR A 373 -15.29 23.90 8.89
CA THR A 373 -13.89 23.49 8.87
C THR A 373 -13.73 22.00 9.13
N LYS A 374 -12.67 21.41 8.56
CA LYS A 374 -12.25 20.03 8.84
C LYS A 374 -10.74 19.97 8.98
N LEU A 375 -10.28 19.20 9.97
CA LEU A 375 -8.88 18.94 10.23
C LEU A 375 -8.54 17.53 9.75
N LEU A 376 -7.43 17.39 9.01
CA LEU A 376 -6.89 16.10 8.58
C LEU A 376 -5.44 15.96 9.06
N ARG A 377 -5.04 14.72 9.35
CA ARG A 377 -3.62 14.39 9.46
C ARG A 377 -2.93 14.57 8.11
N GLY A 378 -1.68 15.00 8.09
CA GLY A 378 -0.97 15.25 6.83
C GLY A 378 -0.85 14.01 5.92
N ASP A 379 -0.62 12.82 6.47
CA ASP A 379 -0.57 11.58 5.67
C ASP A 379 -1.95 11.19 5.08
N THR A 380 -3.02 11.43 5.85
CA THR A 380 -4.40 11.25 5.37
C THR A 380 -4.72 12.25 4.26
N PHE A 381 -4.35 13.52 4.44
CA PHE A 381 -4.48 14.54 3.41
C PHE A 381 -3.69 14.16 2.17
N ARG A 382 -2.41 13.77 2.29
CA ARG A 382 -1.59 13.29 1.18
C ARG A 382 -2.32 12.22 0.37
N SER A 383 -2.79 11.17 1.04
CA SER A 383 -3.48 10.06 0.37
C SER A 383 -4.73 10.52 -0.38
N ARG A 384 -5.56 11.37 0.23
CA ARG A 384 -6.85 11.78 -0.34
C ARG A 384 -6.69 12.88 -1.40
N ALA A 385 -5.74 13.78 -1.21
CA ALA A 385 -5.39 14.85 -2.14
C ALA A 385 -4.51 14.37 -3.30
N LYS A 386 -4.04 13.11 -3.26
CA LYS A 386 -3.20 12.47 -4.28
C LYS A 386 -1.88 13.22 -4.53
N ILE A 387 -1.30 13.82 -3.49
CA ILE A 387 0.02 14.46 -3.56
C ILE A 387 1.15 13.48 -3.18
N PRO A 388 2.41 13.72 -3.58
CA PRO A 388 3.49 12.75 -3.42
C PRO A 388 3.82 12.33 -1.98
N SER A 389 3.79 13.28 -1.04
CA SER A 389 4.20 13.05 0.35
C SER A 389 3.54 14.04 1.32
N PRO A 390 3.60 13.80 2.64
CA PRO A 390 3.22 14.78 3.67
C PRO A 390 4.27 15.89 3.90
N TYR A 391 5.40 15.90 3.20
CA TYR A 391 6.43 16.94 3.29
C TYR A 391 6.18 18.00 2.21
N PHE A 392 5.20 18.86 2.45
CA PHE A 392 4.78 19.86 1.47
C PHE A 392 4.58 21.24 2.07
N ASN A 393 4.52 22.25 1.20
CA ASN A 393 4.13 23.62 1.43
C ASN A 393 2.92 23.95 0.54
N LEU A 394 2.06 24.87 1.02
CA LEU A 394 1.02 25.47 0.19
C LEU A 394 1.69 26.46 -0.78
N GLY A 395 1.27 26.43 -2.04
CA GLY A 395 1.81 27.26 -3.13
C GLY A 395 1.07 28.57 -3.33
#